data_AF-A0A923HDJ5-F1
#
_entry.id   AF-A0A923HDJ5-F1
#
_cell.length_a   1.000
_cell.length_b   1.000
_cell.length_c   1.000
_cell.angle_alpha   90.00
_cell.angle_beta   90.00
_cell.angle_gamma   90.00
#
_symmetry.space_group_name_H-M   'P 1'
#
loop_
_entity.id
_entity.type
_entity.pdbx_description
1 polymer ?
#
loop_
_entity_poly.entity_id
_entity_poly.type
_entity_poly.pdbx_seq_one_letter_code
_entity_poly.pdbx_strand_id
1 'polypeptide(L)'
;MIINLPTKHGTRKSYYHGMKEKHNNKFSHSIIAKEQQKQNVVQVAHELISVFDPNISTADININVRELLNHCVGVHRAYSEIYNQKEVFYRVKNYNLYKNGKELIFKAEMSCEISDIPSLTARNYVITQEEDKIYYIEKITMLTYSPTRNDYASLSAAIQSKGIWYFVGNSGYTLYLSNSSVGRYNQESIIYMVMFYLGSITRYHPYMFDKIFSDKEQWLVSEFLSTQPKQFLYLATARILGQSVLKAYASF
;
A
#
# COMPACT_ATOMS: atom_id res chain seq x y z
N MET A 1 -10.66 -21.90 30.04
CA MET A 1 -10.21 -20.73 30.85
C MET A 1 -8.79 -20.41 30.38
N ILE A 2 -8.54 -19.21 29.84
CA ILE A 2 -7.22 -18.84 29.29
C ILE A 2 -6.48 -18.03 30.36
N ILE A 3 -5.31 -18.49 30.77
CA ILE A 3 -4.45 -17.78 31.73
C ILE A 3 -3.70 -16.69 30.96
N ASN A 4 -3.90 -15.44 31.35
CA ASN A 4 -3.18 -14.30 30.77
C ASN A 4 -1.85 -14.15 31.51
N LEU A 5 -0.73 -14.42 30.84
CA LEU A 5 0.62 -14.38 31.42
C LEU A 5 1.07 -12.96 31.86
N PRO A 6 0.65 -11.86 31.23
CA PRO A 6 0.78 -10.51 31.78
C PRO A 6 -0.38 -10.20 32.74
N THR A 7 -0.05 -9.88 33.99
CA THR A 7 -0.90 -9.71 35.19
C THR A 7 -1.96 -8.58 35.16
N LYS A 8 -2.46 -8.17 33.99
CA LYS A 8 -3.52 -7.15 33.87
C LYS A 8 -4.77 -7.73 33.20
N HIS A 9 -5.85 -7.85 33.98
CA HIS A 9 -7.19 -8.06 33.43
C HIS A 9 -7.75 -6.70 32.99
N GLY A 10 -7.70 -6.42 31.69
CA GLY A 10 -8.40 -5.27 31.11
C GLY A 10 -9.92 -5.45 31.10
N THR A 11 -10.64 -4.43 30.66
CA THR A 11 -12.09 -4.54 30.40
C THR A 11 -12.37 -5.64 29.37
N ARG A 12 -13.46 -6.39 29.57
CA ARG A 12 -13.87 -7.46 28.64
C ARG A 12 -14.23 -6.83 27.30
N LYS A 13 -13.40 -7.06 26.28
CA LYS A 13 -13.65 -6.63 24.90
C LYS A 13 -14.06 -7.83 24.05
N SER A 14 -15.03 -7.62 23.17
CA SER A 14 -15.34 -8.57 22.10
C SER A 14 -14.42 -8.31 20.91
N TYR A 15 -13.83 -9.37 20.38
CA TYR A 15 -12.92 -9.32 19.23
C TYR A 15 -13.60 -9.90 18.01
N TYR A 16 -13.56 -9.17 16.91
CA TYR A 16 -13.99 -9.62 15.59
C TYR A 16 -12.91 -9.26 14.58
N HIS A 17 -12.88 -9.98 13.45
CA HIS A 17 -11.91 -9.64 12.40
C HIS A 17 -12.23 -8.27 11.78
N GLY A 18 -13.50 -8.01 11.44
CA GLY A 18 -13.93 -6.76 10.78
C GLY A 18 -13.71 -6.73 9.26
N MET A 19 -13.31 -7.87 8.68
CA MET A 19 -13.35 -8.11 7.23
C MET A 19 -14.04 -9.43 6.95
N LYS A 20 -14.65 -9.52 5.76
CA LYS A 20 -15.29 -10.70 5.20
C LYS A 20 -14.91 -10.85 3.74
N GLU A 21 -14.86 -12.07 3.26
CA GLU A 21 -14.61 -12.42 1.88
C GLU A 21 -15.91 -12.82 1.17
N LYS A 22 -15.97 -12.52 -0.13
CA LYS A 22 -17.01 -13.01 -1.04
C LYS A 22 -16.32 -13.50 -2.31
N HIS A 23 -16.31 -14.81 -2.52
CA HIS A 23 -15.58 -15.42 -3.64
C HIS A 23 -16.25 -15.21 -5.00
N ASN A 24 -17.59 -15.17 -5.03
CA ASN A 24 -18.38 -14.89 -6.23
C ASN A 24 -18.01 -15.76 -7.45
N ASN A 25 -17.65 -17.02 -7.20
CA ASN A 25 -17.31 -18.09 -8.18
C ASN A 25 -16.07 -17.87 -9.06
N LYS A 26 -15.70 -16.63 -9.38
CA LYS A 26 -14.54 -16.27 -10.22
C LYS A 26 -13.68 -15.25 -9.51
N PHE A 27 -12.36 -15.33 -9.72
CA PHE A 27 -11.43 -14.39 -9.11
C PHE A 27 -11.71 -12.93 -9.51
N SER A 28 -12.12 -12.69 -10.75
CA SER A 28 -12.52 -11.37 -11.25
C SER A 28 -13.65 -10.71 -10.46
N HIS A 29 -14.49 -11.49 -9.77
CA HIS A 29 -15.61 -11.01 -8.97
C HIS A 29 -15.37 -11.11 -7.47
N SER A 30 -14.21 -11.62 -7.06
CA SER A 30 -13.88 -11.81 -5.66
C SER A 30 -13.72 -10.49 -4.94
N ILE A 31 -14.35 -10.38 -3.77
CA ILE A 31 -14.43 -9.14 -3.00
C ILE A 31 -13.99 -9.38 -1.56
N ILE A 32 -13.28 -8.41 -0.99
CA ILE A 32 -13.09 -8.22 0.43
C ILE A 32 -14.03 -7.11 0.89
N ALA A 33 -14.91 -7.42 1.82
CA ALA A 33 -15.78 -6.46 2.49
C ALA A 33 -15.17 -6.08 3.84
N LYS A 34 -14.66 -4.86 3.95
CA LYS A 34 -14.30 -4.25 5.23
C LYS A 34 -15.57 -3.67 5.84
N GLU A 35 -15.96 -4.16 7.01
CA GLU A 35 -17.16 -3.71 7.69
C GLU A 35 -16.95 -2.32 8.29
N GLN A 36 -18.02 -1.55 8.50
CA GLN A 36 -17.97 -0.30 9.24
C GLN A 36 -17.39 -0.49 10.65
N GLN A 37 -16.70 0.54 11.15
CA GLN A 37 -16.13 0.52 12.49
C GLN A 37 -17.24 0.56 13.54
N LYS A 38 -17.23 -0.40 14.46
CA LYS A 38 -18.21 -0.53 15.54
C LYS A 38 -17.66 0.03 16.83
N GLN A 39 -18.53 0.66 17.63
CA GLN A 39 -18.19 1.11 18.97
C GLN A 39 -18.10 -0.09 19.92
N ASN A 40 -17.18 -0.03 20.89
CA ASN A 40 -16.99 -1.03 21.94
C ASN A 40 -16.66 -2.47 21.48
N VAL A 41 -16.31 -2.66 20.21
CA VAL A 41 -15.85 -3.94 19.65
C VAL A 41 -14.49 -3.71 19.01
N VAL A 42 -13.52 -4.56 19.32
CA VAL A 42 -12.21 -4.49 18.68
C VAL A 42 -12.30 -5.24 17.35
N GLN A 43 -12.16 -4.49 16.26
CA GLN A 43 -12.08 -5.05 14.91
C GLN A 43 -10.62 -5.07 14.46
N VAL A 44 -10.01 -6.25 14.46
CA VAL A 44 -8.57 -6.43 14.18
C VAL A 44 -8.15 -5.78 12.86
N ALA A 45 -8.98 -5.90 11.82
CA ALA A 45 -8.74 -5.28 10.52
C ALA A 45 -8.69 -3.75 10.59
N HIS A 46 -9.55 -3.09 11.37
CA HIS A 46 -9.52 -1.63 11.52
C HIS A 46 -8.29 -1.19 12.30
N GLU A 47 -7.98 -1.87 13.40
CA GLU A 47 -6.79 -1.57 14.20
C GLU A 47 -5.52 -1.68 13.34
N LEU A 48 -5.37 -2.78 12.61
CA LEU A 48 -4.16 -3.02 11.82
C LEU A 48 -4.08 -2.08 10.60
N ILE A 49 -5.17 -1.92 9.85
CA ILE A 49 -5.15 -1.06 8.65
C ILE A 49 -4.98 0.40 9.05
N SER A 50 -5.54 0.87 10.17
CA SER A 50 -5.36 2.27 10.60
C SER A 50 -3.90 2.63 10.92
N VAL A 51 -3.08 1.65 11.34
CA VAL A 51 -1.64 1.82 11.53
C VAL A 51 -0.93 2.05 10.19
N PHE A 52 -1.38 1.35 9.14
CA PHE A 52 -0.76 1.42 7.81
C PHE A 52 -1.31 2.56 6.97
N ASP A 53 -2.62 2.78 7.01
CA ASP A 53 -3.39 3.70 6.19
C ASP A 53 -4.40 4.45 7.07
N PRO A 54 -3.94 5.51 7.78
CA PRO A 54 -4.75 6.22 8.77
C PRO A 54 -5.94 6.96 8.15
N ASN A 55 -5.93 7.16 6.84
CA ASN A 55 -6.98 7.87 6.11
C ASN A 55 -7.99 6.92 5.45
N ILE A 56 -7.87 5.60 5.68
CA ILE A 56 -8.85 4.66 5.13
C ILE A 56 -10.24 4.95 5.71
N SER A 57 -11.28 4.86 4.87
CA SER A 57 -12.65 5.06 5.31
C SER A 57 -13.03 4.09 6.43
N THR A 58 -13.68 4.61 7.47
CA THR A 58 -14.22 3.83 8.60
C THR A 58 -15.58 3.21 8.29
N ALA A 59 -16.19 3.58 7.16
CA ALA A 59 -17.44 2.99 6.67
C ALA A 59 -17.22 1.61 6.03
N ASP A 60 -18.31 1.00 5.56
CA ASP A 60 -18.26 -0.23 4.76
C ASP A 60 -17.54 0.02 3.44
N ILE A 61 -16.59 -0.86 3.09
CA ILE A 61 -15.85 -0.82 1.83
C ILE A 61 -15.87 -2.21 1.20
N ASN A 62 -16.25 -2.30 -0.07
CA ASN A 62 -16.08 -3.50 -0.88
C ASN A 62 -14.91 -3.28 -1.84
N ILE A 63 -13.93 -4.17 -1.78
CA ILE A 63 -12.70 -4.07 -2.55
C ILE A 63 -12.58 -5.31 -3.41
N ASN A 64 -12.45 -5.14 -4.73
CA ASN A 64 -12.19 -6.25 -5.64
C ASN A 64 -10.75 -6.74 -5.45
N VAL A 65 -10.57 -8.04 -5.18
CA VAL A 65 -9.24 -8.59 -4.83
C VAL A 65 -8.29 -8.58 -6.03
N ARG A 66 -8.82 -8.87 -7.22
CA ARG A 66 -8.04 -8.81 -8.46
C ARG A 66 -7.56 -7.39 -8.72
N GLU A 67 -8.44 -6.39 -8.61
CA GLU A 67 -8.04 -4.98 -8.77
C GLU A 67 -7.03 -4.54 -7.72
N LEU A 68 -7.13 -5.07 -6.50
CA LEU A 68 -6.19 -4.79 -5.42
C LEU A 68 -4.77 -5.28 -5.76
N LEU A 69 -4.64 -6.41 -6.45
CA LEU A 69 -3.34 -6.92 -6.95
C LEU A 69 -2.71 -5.98 -7.99
N ASN A 70 -3.50 -5.24 -8.77
CA ASN A 70 -2.98 -4.20 -9.68
C ASN A 70 -2.20 -3.12 -8.92
N HIS A 71 -2.58 -2.86 -7.67
CA HIS A 71 -1.99 -1.83 -6.84
C HIS A 71 -0.90 -2.38 -5.92
N CYS A 72 -0.56 -3.66 -6.00
CA CYS A 72 0.55 -4.24 -5.27
C CYS A 72 1.84 -4.10 -6.09
N VAL A 73 2.75 -3.20 -5.69
CA VAL A 73 3.95 -2.85 -6.48
C VAL A 73 4.78 -4.07 -6.83
N GLY A 74 4.96 -5.00 -5.89
CA GLY A 74 5.83 -6.15 -6.09
C GLY A 74 5.30 -7.19 -7.09
N VAL A 75 4.02 -7.17 -7.43
CA VAL A 75 3.42 -8.05 -8.46
C VAL A 75 2.74 -7.28 -9.59
N HIS A 76 2.83 -5.95 -9.59
CA HIS A 76 2.14 -5.10 -10.55
C HIS A 76 2.52 -5.43 -11.99
N ARG A 77 3.81 -5.63 -12.26
CA ARG A 77 4.29 -5.99 -13.61
C ARG A 77 3.71 -7.31 -14.08
N ALA A 78 3.72 -8.33 -13.23
CA ALA A 78 3.09 -9.62 -13.49
C ALA A 78 1.59 -9.47 -13.76
N TYR A 79 0.90 -8.64 -12.97
CA TYR A 79 -0.51 -8.31 -13.18
C TYR A 79 -0.76 -7.65 -14.54
N SER A 80 0.04 -6.65 -14.90
CA SER A 80 -0.08 -5.97 -16.19
C SER A 80 0.15 -6.89 -17.37
N GLU A 81 1.10 -7.82 -17.26
CA GLU A 81 1.41 -8.81 -18.28
C GLU A 81 0.27 -9.80 -18.51
N ILE A 82 -0.26 -10.44 -17.45
CA ILE A 82 -1.29 -11.47 -17.62
C ILE A 82 -2.62 -10.93 -18.16
N TYR A 83 -2.93 -9.67 -17.85
CA TYR A 83 -4.15 -8.99 -18.27
C TYR A 83 -3.94 -8.08 -19.48
N ASN A 84 -2.72 -8.01 -20.03
CA ASN A 84 -2.37 -7.18 -21.18
C ASN A 84 -2.82 -5.71 -21.02
N GLN A 85 -2.47 -5.08 -19.89
CA GLN A 85 -2.81 -3.69 -19.60
C GLN A 85 -1.57 -2.85 -19.35
N LYS A 86 -1.67 -1.54 -19.60
CA LYS A 86 -0.59 -0.58 -19.32
C LYS A 86 -0.32 -0.55 -17.81
N GLU A 87 0.97 -0.51 -17.44
CA GLU A 87 1.37 -0.30 -16.05
C GLU A 87 0.82 1.02 -15.50
N VAL A 88 0.38 1.01 -14.24
CA VAL A 88 -0.15 2.20 -13.56
C VAL A 88 0.90 2.88 -12.68
N PHE A 89 2.03 2.21 -12.42
CA PHE A 89 3.11 2.76 -11.60
C PHE A 89 4.24 3.32 -12.46
N TYR A 90 4.61 4.57 -12.19
CA TYR A 90 5.82 5.17 -12.73
C TYR A 90 6.89 5.21 -11.66
N ARG A 91 8.08 4.71 -11.97
CA ARG A 91 9.20 4.66 -11.03
C ARG A 91 9.81 6.05 -10.84
N VAL A 92 10.11 6.40 -9.59
CA VAL A 92 10.98 7.55 -9.28
C VAL A 92 12.43 7.13 -9.53
N LYS A 93 13.09 7.78 -10.48
CA LYS A 93 14.49 7.51 -10.84
C LYS A 93 15.46 8.09 -9.81
N ASN A 94 15.22 9.34 -9.44
CA ASN A 94 16.02 10.07 -8.47
C ASN A 94 15.12 11.09 -7.77
N TYR A 95 15.50 11.55 -6.58
CA TYR A 95 14.79 12.60 -5.90
C TYR A 95 15.74 13.45 -5.07
N ASN A 96 15.41 14.74 -4.96
CA ASN A 96 16.13 15.70 -4.16
C ASN A 96 15.16 16.36 -3.18
N LEU A 97 15.67 16.60 -1.98
CA LEU A 97 14.97 17.35 -0.93
C LEU A 97 15.77 18.63 -0.68
N TYR A 98 15.14 19.78 -0.93
CA TYR A 98 15.80 21.06 -0.76
C TYR A 98 14.85 22.12 -0.20
N LYS A 99 15.46 23.20 0.28
CA LYS A 99 14.77 24.35 0.84
C LYS A 99 14.79 25.49 -0.16
N ASN A 100 13.67 26.22 -0.26
CA ASN A 100 13.63 27.54 -0.88
C ASN A 100 12.88 28.52 0.03
N GLY A 101 13.61 29.41 0.71
CA GLY A 101 13.03 30.30 1.72
C GLY A 101 12.37 29.51 2.86
N LYS A 102 11.04 29.66 3.00
CA LYS A 102 10.22 28.89 3.94
C LYS A 102 9.57 27.65 3.34
N GLU A 103 9.87 27.30 2.10
CA GLU A 103 9.34 26.08 1.48
C GLU A 103 10.33 24.93 1.62
N LEU A 104 9.84 23.78 2.06
CA LEU A 104 10.56 22.51 1.98
C LEU A 104 9.97 21.72 0.80
N ILE A 105 10.83 21.39 -0.17
CA ILE A 105 10.42 20.91 -1.49
C ILE A 105 11.03 19.53 -1.75
N PHE A 106 10.18 18.56 -2.04
CA PHE A 106 10.54 17.27 -2.60
C PHE A 106 10.37 17.31 -4.11
N LYS A 107 11.45 17.06 -4.86
CA LYS A 107 11.46 17.01 -6.32
C LYS A 107 11.96 15.65 -6.77
N ALA A 108 11.13 14.89 -7.47
CA ALA A 108 11.40 13.52 -7.91
C ALA A 108 11.38 13.42 -9.44
N GLU A 109 12.47 12.93 -10.03
CA GLU A 109 12.56 12.60 -11.45
C GLU A 109 11.77 11.32 -11.73
N MET A 110 10.85 11.37 -12.69
CA MET A 110 9.93 10.28 -13.02
C MET A 110 10.34 9.53 -14.28
N SER A 111 9.94 8.26 -14.38
CA SER A 111 10.13 7.42 -15.57
C SER A 111 8.98 7.46 -16.58
N CYS A 112 8.01 8.37 -16.43
CA CYS A 112 6.86 8.50 -17.33
C CYS A 112 7.22 9.27 -18.61
N GLU A 113 6.28 9.25 -19.57
CA GLU A 113 6.37 10.01 -20.81
C GLU A 113 5.54 11.31 -20.74
N ILE A 114 5.80 12.24 -21.66
CA ILE A 114 5.09 13.53 -21.72
C ILE A 114 3.57 13.31 -21.90
N SER A 115 3.18 12.27 -22.64
CA SER A 115 1.77 11.90 -22.82
C SER A 115 1.06 11.49 -21.53
N ASP A 116 1.79 11.12 -20.47
CA ASP A 116 1.21 10.70 -19.19
C ASP A 116 0.92 11.89 -18.25
N ILE A 117 1.52 13.06 -18.51
CA ILE A 117 1.39 14.27 -17.67
C ILE A 117 -0.08 14.63 -17.41
N PRO A 118 -0.98 14.71 -18.42
CA PRO A 118 -2.37 15.09 -18.17
C PRO A 118 -3.08 14.13 -17.20
N SER A 119 -2.81 12.83 -17.33
CA SER A 119 -3.42 11.80 -16.48
C SER A 119 -2.93 11.88 -15.03
N LEU A 120 -1.64 12.18 -14.83
CA LEU A 120 -1.04 12.37 -13.51
C LEU A 120 -1.52 13.67 -12.86
N THR A 121 -1.63 14.77 -13.61
CA THR A 121 -2.18 16.02 -13.10
C THR A 121 -3.64 15.85 -12.68
N ALA A 122 -4.43 15.06 -13.41
CA ALA A 122 -5.80 14.69 -13.02
C ALA A 122 -5.88 13.82 -11.74
N ARG A 123 -4.75 13.37 -11.21
CA ARG A 123 -4.62 12.72 -9.88
C ARG A 123 -4.11 13.67 -8.80
N ASN A 124 -4.09 14.98 -9.06
CA ASN A 124 -3.62 16.03 -8.16
C ASN A 124 -2.12 15.97 -7.83
N TYR A 125 -1.32 15.41 -8.75
CA TYR A 125 0.14 15.54 -8.70
C TYR A 125 0.58 16.82 -9.41
N VAL A 126 1.57 17.51 -8.84
CA VAL A 126 2.22 18.64 -9.53
C VAL A 126 3.36 18.06 -10.35
N ILE A 127 3.12 17.92 -11.66
CA ILE A 127 4.10 17.43 -12.62
C ILE A 127 4.62 18.61 -13.44
N THR A 128 5.94 18.70 -13.55
CA THR A 128 6.64 19.72 -14.32
C THR A 128 7.58 19.04 -15.31
N GLN A 129 7.76 19.66 -16.47
CA GLN A 129 8.76 19.23 -17.44
C GLN A 129 9.87 20.27 -17.47
N GLU A 130 11.11 19.83 -17.34
CA GLU A 130 12.30 20.65 -17.52
C GLU A 130 13.20 19.93 -18.52
N GLU A 131 13.41 20.54 -19.68
CA GLU A 131 14.12 19.91 -20.81
C GLU A 131 13.47 18.57 -21.20
N ASP A 132 14.25 17.48 -21.14
CA ASP A 132 13.83 16.11 -21.45
C ASP A 132 13.45 15.30 -20.20
N LYS A 133 13.31 15.96 -19.03
CA LYS A 133 13.00 15.30 -17.76
C LYS A 133 11.67 15.73 -17.18
N ILE A 134 10.95 14.76 -16.62
CA ILE A 134 9.67 14.97 -15.96
C ILE A 134 9.86 14.85 -14.46
N TYR A 135 9.38 15.84 -13.72
CA TYR A 135 9.51 15.92 -12.27
C TYR A 135 8.15 15.98 -11.58
N TYR A 136 7.97 15.14 -10.57
CA TYR A 136 6.95 15.32 -9.54
C TYR A 136 7.47 16.24 -8.44
N ILE A 137 6.65 17.21 -8.02
CA ILE A 137 6.99 18.16 -6.97
C ILE A 137 5.93 18.12 -5.88
N GLU A 138 6.36 18.00 -4.63
CA GLU A 138 5.53 18.21 -3.44
C GLU A 138 6.22 19.19 -2.52
N LYS A 139 5.47 20.11 -1.93
CA LYS A 139 6.05 21.12 -1.03
C LYS A 139 5.14 21.43 0.14
N ILE A 140 5.77 21.82 1.25
CA ILE A 140 5.09 22.36 2.43
C ILE A 140 5.69 23.70 2.80
N THR A 141 4.90 24.52 3.51
CA THR A 141 5.36 25.78 4.08
C THR A 141 5.80 25.57 5.53
N MET A 142 7.05 25.86 5.81
CA MET A 142 7.65 25.83 7.14
C MET A 142 7.34 27.13 7.90
N LEU A 143 7.24 27.03 9.23
CA LEU A 143 7.07 28.22 10.08
C LEU A 143 8.35 29.06 10.16
N THR A 144 9.49 28.38 10.19
CA THR A 144 10.83 28.98 10.28
C THR A 144 11.66 28.71 9.02
N TYR A 145 12.80 29.38 8.89
CA TYR A 145 13.72 29.18 7.75
C TYR A 145 14.61 27.92 7.89
N SER A 146 14.52 27.21 9.01
CA SER A 146 15.27 26.00 9.28
C SER A 146 14.31 24.83 9.42
N PRO A 147 14.43 23.77 8.58
CA PRO A 147 13.51 22.65 8.63
C PRO A 147 13.65 21.90 9.96
N THR A 148 12.54 21.73 10.65
CA THR A 148 12.43 20.92 11.87
C THR A 148 12.06 19.48 11.52
N ARG A 149 12.21 18.57 12.49
CA ARG A 149 11.75 17.18 12.35
C ARG A 149 10.25 17.09 12.01
N ASN A 150 9.45 18.03 12.52
CA ASN A 150 8.01 18.09 12.24
C ASN A 150 7.74 18.52 10.80
N ASP A 151 8.56 19.39 10.21
CA ASP A 151 8.43 19.78 8.80
C ASP A 151 8.71 18.56 7.89
N TYR A 152 9.77 17.80 8.16
CA TYR A 152 10.03 16.56 7.43
C TYR A 152 8.91 15.53 7.57
N ALA A 153 8.36 15.37 8.78
CA ALA A 153 7.22 14.48 9.03
C ALA A 153 5.97 14.94 8.25
N SER A 154 5.72 16.26 8.22
CA SER A 154 4.58 16.86 7.50
C SER A 154 4.73 16.68 5.99
N LEU A 155 5.92 16.86 5.44
CA LEU A 155 6.19 16.60 4.03
C LEU A 155 6.03 15.12 3.69
N SER A 156 6.54 14.22 4.54
CA SER A 156 6.35 12.78 4.37
C SER A 156 4.86 12.41 4.38
N ALA A 157 4.07 13.01 5.27
CA ALA A 157 2.62 12.78 5.32
C ALA A 157 1.92 13.32 4.06
N ALA A 158 2.31 14.50 3.58
CA ALA A 158 1.80 15.06 2.32
C ALA A 158 2.07 14.12 1.14
N ILE A 159 3.32 13.70 0.96
CA ILE A 159 3.74 12.75 -0.09
C ILE A 159 2.98 11.42 0.01
N GLN A 160 2.84 10.86 1.22
CA GLN A 160 2.11 9.61 1.41
C GLN A 160 0.61 9.75 1.14
N SER A 161 -0.01 10.85 1.57
CA SER A 161 -1.44 11.13 1.31
C SER A 161 -1.75 11.28 -0.19
N LYS A 162 -0.76 11.76 -0.96
CA LYS A 162 -0.84 11.83 -2.42
C LYS A 162 -0.65 10.46 -3.06
N GLY A 163 -0.25 9.42 -2.33
CA GLY A 163 -0.02 8.09 -2.86
C GLY A 163 1.31 8.00 -3.60
N ILE A 164 2.42 8.17 -2.88
CA ILE A 164 3.68 7.56 -3.30
C ILE A 164 3.77 6.18 -2.68
N TRP A 165 3.90 5.18 -3.54
CA TRP A 165 4.13 3.81 -3.15
C TRP A 165 5.62 3.50 -3.09
N TYR A 166 5.97 2.44 -2.39
CA TYR A 166 7.35 2.02 -2.24
C TYR A 166 7.46 0.51 -2.25
N PHE A 167 8.65 0.04 -2.63
CA PHE A 167 9.04 -1.36 -2.60
C PHE A 167 10.43 -1.46 -1.99
N VAL A 168 10.66 -2.43 -1.11
CA VAL A 168 11.96 -2.64 -0.48
C VAL A 168 12.74 -3.68 -1.28
N GLY A 169 13.66 -3.18 -2.11
CA GLY A 169 14.59 -4.01 -2.87
C GLY A 169 15.92 -4.22 -2.15
N ASN A 170 16.87 -4.85 -2.86
CA ASN A 170 18.24 -5.04 -2.36
C ASN A 170 19.01 -3.72 -2.18
N SER A 171 18.64 -2.68 -2.93
CA SER A 171 19.23 -1.34 -2.86
C SER A 171 18.45 -0.38 -1.96
N GLY A 172 17.56 -0.88 -1.11
CA GLY A 172 16.69 -0.08 -0.26
C GLY A 172 15.34 0.23 -0.90
N TYR A 173 14.75 1.37 -0.51
CA TYR A 173 13.42 1.78 -0.98
C TYR A 173 13.47 2.26 -2.44
N THR A 174 12.63 1.68 -3.27
CA THR A 174 12.30 2.22 -4.60
C THR A 174 10.92 2.85 -4.53
N LEU A 175 10.79 4.11 -4.96
CA LEU A 175 9.54 4.85 -4.91
C LEU A 175 8.81 4.81 -6.26
N TYR A 176 7.48 4.83 -6.20
CA TYR A 176 6.59 4.76 -7.35
C TYR A 176 5.43 5.74 -7.21
N LEU A 177 5.01 6.30 -8.33
CA LEU A 177 3.84 7.16 -8.45
C LEU A 177 2.72 6.37 -9.14
N SER A 178 1.53 6.24 -8.54
CA SER A 178 0.41 5.56 -9.22
C SER A 178 -0.47 6.53 -9.99
N ASN A 179 -0.79 6.17 -11.23
CA ASN A 179 -1.75 6.86 -12.08
C ASN A 179 -3.20 6.37 -11.92
N SER A 180 -3.45 5.39 -11.04
CA SER A 180 -4.80 4.89 -10.80
C SER A 180 -5.65 5.91 -10.04
N SER A 181 -6.92 6.03 -10.40
CA SER A 181 -7.93 6.77 -9.64
C SER A 181 -8.60 5.94 -8.53
N VAL A 182 -8.43 4.63 -8.55
CA VAL A 182 -9.10 3.68 -7.65
C VAL A 182 -8.08 2.82 -6.90
N GLY A 183 -8.51 2.21 -5.79
CA GLY A 183 -7.71 1.21 -5.06
C GLY A 183 -6.42 1.74 -4.45
N ARG A 184 -6.35 3.05 -4.15
CA ARG A 184 -5.15 3.73 -3.68
C ARG A 184 -4.89 3.52 -2.19
N TYR A 185 -4.59 2.29 -1.80
CA TYR A 185 -4.25 1.94 -0.42
C TYR A 185 -2.73 1.78 -0.25
N ASN A 186 -2.23 1.93 0.97
CA ASN A 186 -0.81 1.68 1.24
C ASN A 186 -0.43 0.19 1.02
N GLN A 187 0.83 -0.08 0.65
CA GLN A 187 1.28 -1.43 0.27
C GLN A 187 1.01 -2.47 1.36
N GLU A 188 1.20 -2.10 2.63
CA GLU A 188 0.98 -2.98 3.77
C GLU A 188 -0.49 -3.39 3.87
N SER A 189 -1.40 -2.43 3.69
CA SER A 189 -2.85 -2.66 3.68
C SER A 189 -3.25 -3.58 2.51
N ILE A 190 -2.71 -3.33 1.31
CA ILE A 190 -2.94 -4.15 0.12
C ILE A 190 -2.50 -5.59 0.38
N ILE A 191 -1.26 -5.79 0.81
CA ILE A 191 -0.72 -7.14 1.03
C ILE A 191 -1.50 -7.86 2.13
N TYR A 192 -1.82 -7.18 3.23
CA TYR A 192 -2.62 -7.74 4.32
C TYR A 192 -4.01 -8.19 3.84
N MET A 193 -4.71 -7.34 3.09
CA MET A 193 -6.04 -7.64 2.55
C MET A 193 -6.02 -8.83 1.58
N VAL A 194 -5.06 -8.88 0.66
CA VAL A 194 -4.91 -10.02 -0.26
C VAL A 194 -4.55 -11.29 0.50
N MET A 195 -3.62 -11.23 1.47
CA MET A 195 -3.28 -12.38 2.32
C MET A 195 -4.48 -12.87 3.13
N PHE A 196 -5.31 -11.97 3.65
CA PHE A 196 -6.57 -12.32 4.32
C PHE A 196 -7.48 -13.12 3.39
N TYR A 197 -7.67 -12.64 2.15
CA TYR A 197 -8.51 -13.32 1.17
C TYR A 197 -8.00 -14.72 0.79
N LEU A 198 -6.71 -14.82 0.43
CA LEU A 198 -6.08 -16.10 0.07
C LEU A 198 -6.07 -17.08 1.24
N GLY A 199 -5.80 -16.58 2.46
CA GLY A 199 -5.85 -17.36 3.70
C GLY A 199 -7.26 -17.85 4.01
N SER A 200 -8.30 -17.07 3.71
CA SER A 200 -9.69 -17.53 3.87
C SER A 200 -10.01 -18.67 2.89
N ILE A 201 -9.71 -18.52 1.59
CA ILE A 201 -10.00 -19.58 0.60
C ILE A 201 -9.31 -20.88 1.02
N THR A 202 -8.02 -20.82 1.30
CA THR A 202 -7.23 -22.03 1.63
C THR A 202 -7.70 -22.72 2.90
N ARG A 203 -8.21 -21.97 3.90
CA ARG A 203 -8.70 -22.54 5.17
C ARG A 203 -10.13 -23.04 5.10
N TYR A 204 -11.03 -22.25 4.51
CA TYR A 204 -12.47 -22.50 4.60
C TYR A 204 -13.07 -23.08 3.32
N HIS A 205 -12.42 -22.87 2.17
CA HIS A 205 -12.89 -23.33 0.87
C HIS A 205 -11.75 -23.89 0.00
N PRO A 206 -10.93 -24.84 0.49
CA PRO A 206 -9.72 -25.30 -0.20
C PRO A 206 -10.01 -25.86 -1.60
N TYR A 207 -11.14 -26.53 -1.79
CA TYR A 207 -11.58 -27.07 -3.09
C TYR A 207 -11.87 -26.00 -4.15
N MET A 208 -12.07 -24.75 -3.74
CA MET A 208 -12.27 -23.63 -4.66
C MET A 208 -10.96 -22.99 -5.10
N PHE A 209 -9.86 -23.19 -4.36
CA PHE A 209 -8.59 -22.52 -4.64
C PHE A 209 -8.14 -22.81 -6.07
N ASP A 210 -8.12 -24.07 -6.49
CA ASP A 210 -7.70 -24.43 -7.86
C ASP A 210 -8.75 -24.08 -8.93
N LYS A 211 -10.00 -23.83 -8.53
CA LYS A 211 -11.12 -23.58 -9.46
C LYS A 211 -11.40 -22.09 -9.69
N ILE A 212 -11.07 -21.24 -8.73
CA ILE A 212 -11.41 -19.81 -8.76
C ILE A 212 -10.44 -19.00 -9.61
N PHE A 213 -9.20 -19.47 -9.73
CA PHE A 213 -8.13 -18.88 -10.52
C PHE A 213 -7.94 -19.64 -11.83
N SER A 214 -7.84 -18.90 -12.93
CA SER A 214 -7.27 -19.41 -14.19
C SER A 214 -5.77 -19.67 -14.05
N ASP A 215 -5.17 -20.43 -14.98
CA ASP A 215 -3.73 -20.73 -14.99
C ASP A 215 -2.85 -19.47 -14.91
N LYS A 216 -3.25 -18.40 -15.61
CA LYS A 216 -2.56 -17.10 -15.56
C LYS A 216 -2.67 -16.43 -14.19
N GLU A 217 -3.84 -16.50 -13.57
CA GLU A 217 -4.07 -15.96 -12.23
C GLU A 217 -3.34 -16.77 -11.16
N GLN A 218 -3.23 -18.09 -11.33
CA GLN A 218 -2.43 -18.95 -10.44
C GLN A 218 -0.96 -18.54 -10.47
N TRP A 219 -0.41 -18.22 -11.65
CA TRP A 219 0.94 -17.69 -11.76
C TRP A 219 1.12 -16.37 -11.00
N LEU A 220 0.19 -15.42 -11.18
CA LEU A 220 0.22 -14.15 -10.45
C LEU A 220 0.12 -14.35 -8.92
N VAL A 221 -0.77 -15.23 -8.47
CA VAL A 221 -0.93 -15.56 -7.04
C VAL A 221 0.33 -16.23 -6.49
N SER A 222 0.96 -17.12 -7.27
CA SER A 222 2.23 -17.75 -6.90
C SER A 222 3.34 -16.70 -6.73
N GLU A 223 3.46 -15.74 -7.64
CA GLU A 223 4.41 -14.62 -7.54
C GLU A 223 4.13 -13.80 -6.27
N PHE A 224 2.86 -13.50 -5.99
CA PHE A 224 2.44 -12.77 -4.80
C PHE A 224 2.85 -13.52 -3.52
N LEU A 225 2.51 -14.80 -3.41
CA LEU A 225 2.81 -15.62 -2.23
C LEU A 225 4.32 -15.80 -1.99
N SER A 226 5.11 -15.79 -3.06
CA SER A 226 6.57 -15.95 -2.98
C SER A 226 7.29 -14.68 -2.51
N THR A 227 6.73 -13.50 -2.80
CA THR A 227 7.44 -12.22 -2.65
C THR A 227 6.82 -11.28 -1.61
N GLN A 228 5.49 -11.20 -1.54
CA GLN A 228 4.80 -10.16 -0.77
C GLN A 228 4.74 -10.41 0.75
N PRO A 229 4.63 -11.66 1.27
CA PRO A 229 4.67 -11.87 2.71
C PRO A 229 5.97 -11.37 3.36
N LYS A 230 7.12 -11.53 2.69
CA LYS A 230 8.40 -10.98 3.14
C LYS A 230 8.38 -9.44 3.12
N GLN A 231 7.88 -8.84 2.04
CA GLN A 231 7.72 -7.38 1.96
C GLN A 231 6.83 -6.85 3.10
N PHE A 232 5.69 -7.50 3.35
CA PHE A 232 4.77 -7.11 4.41
C PHE A 232 5.44 -7.07 5.79
N LEU A 233 6.26 -8.06 6.12
CA LEU A 233 6.98 -8.07 7.40
C LEU A 233 7.90 -6.85 7.54
N TYR A 234 8.72 -6.55 6.53
CA TYR A 234 9.61 -5.39 6.56
C TYR A 234 8.85 -4.07 6.70
N LEU A 235 7.79 -3.92 5.91
CA LEU A 235 7.01 -2.70 5.87
C LEU A 235 6.19 -2.49 7.15
N ALA A 236 5.53 -3.54 7.64
CA ALA A 236 4.78 -3.50 8.89
C ALA A 236 5.70 -3.21 10.08
N THR A 237 6.88 -3.84 10.16
CA THR A 237 7.86 -3.55 11.21
C THR A 237 8.35 -2.10 11.13
N ALA A 238 8.67 -1.60 9.94
CA ALA A 238 9.07 -0.21 9.75
C ALA A 238 8.00 0.79 10.22
N ARG A 239 6.74 0.51 9.90
CA ARG A 239 5.59 1.30 10.33
C ARG A 239 5.39 1.28 11.85
N ILE A 240 5.42 0.10 12.46
CA ILE A 240 5.23 -0.07 13.91
C ILE A 240 6.35 0.61 14.70
N LEU A 241 7.60 0.54 14.23
CA LEU A 241 8.74 1.17 14.90
C LEU A 241 8.88 2.67 14.60
N GLY A 242 8.18 3.19 13.59
CA GLY A 242 8.33 4.58 13.12
C GLY A 242 9.72 4.87 12.54
N GLN A 243 10.42 3.83 12.05
CA GLN A 243 11.78 3.91 11.52
C GLN A 243 11.88 3.11 10.23
N SER A 244 12.69 3.56 9.28
CA SER A 244 12.96 2.79 8.08
C SER A 244 13.73 1.52 8.44
N VAL A 245 13.11 0.36 8.23
CA VAL A 245 13.81 -0.93 8.32
C VAL A 245 14.49 -1.15 6.98
N LEU A 246 15.70 -0.60 6.85
CA LEU A 246 16.61 -0.99 5.79
C LEU A 246 17.16 -2.35 6.18
N LYS A 247 17.02 -3.32 5.26
CA LYS A 247 17.47 -4.71 5.42
C LYS A 247 18.83 -4.75 6.13
N ALA A 248 18.87 -5.31 7.35
CA ALA A 248 20.14 -5.78 7.90
C ALA A 248 20.58 -6.96 7.01
N TYR A 249 21.84 -6.95 6.57
CA TYR A 249 22.50 -8.05 5.87
C TYR A 249 22.46 -9.32 6.73
N ALA A 250 21.36 -10.06 6.66
CA ALA A 250 21.26 -11.45 7.05
C ALA A 250 20.17 -12.06 6.16
N SER A 251 20.66 -12.76 5.15
CA SER A 251 19.95 -13.68 4.28
C SER A 251 18.86 -14.50 4.98
N PHE A 252 17.69 -14.59 4.33
CA PHE A 252 16.78 -15.73 4.41
C PHE A 252 16.39 -16.17 3.00
#